data_AF-A0A6L5X7X9-F1
#
_entry.id   AF-A0A6L5X7X9-F1
#
_cell.length_a   1.000
_cell.length_b   1.000
_cell.length_c   1.000
_cell.angle_alpha   90.00
_cell.angle_beta   90.00
_cell.angle_gamma   90.00
#
_symmetry.space_group_name_H-M   'P 1'
#
loop_
_entity.id
_entity.type
_entity.pdbx_description
1 polymer ?
#
loop_
_entity_poly.entity_id
_entity_poly.type
_entity_poly.pdbx_seq_one_letter_code
_entity_poly.pdbx_strand_id
1 'polypeptide(L)'
;MKSSIKEEMLFSVGEVCKQTGITRKTLFYYDKIGLLKPTERTRTQQFKRYDSGGLDRLRKILEYRKAGLNIAEIRHLLDDPDADRLRILNGAMQRLLDQKVGINQEIRNLEALVREEKTLTVPRGTVTE
;
A
#
# COMPACT_ATOMS: atom_id res chain seq x y z
N MET A 1 -20.53 26.01 -22.76
CA MET A 1 -21.86 25.56 -22.28
C MET A 1 -21.66 24.78 -20.99
N LYS A 2 -22.20 25.31 -19.89
CA LYS A 2 -22.03 24.82 -18.53
C LYS A 2 -22.86 23.56 -18.30
N SER A 3 -22.28 22.63 -17.52
CA SER A 3 -22.91 21.80 -16.48
C SER A 3 -24.17 21.00 -16.83
N SER A 4 -24.02 19.68 -16.90
CA SER A 4 -25.01 18.59 -16.78
C SER A 4 -24.33 17.36 -17.40
N ILE A 5 -23.99 16.22 -16.78
CA ILE A 5 -24.54 15.45 -15.67
C ILE A 5 -23.35 14.66 -15.08
N LYS A 6 -22.81 15.06 -13.92
CA LYS A 6 -22.22 14.10 -12.99
C LYS A 6 -23.17 14.15 -11.81
N GLU A 7 -24.23 13.35 -11.86
CA GLU A 7 -25.05 13.09 -10.68
C GLU A 7 -24.09 12.85 -9.51
N GLU A 8 -24.34 13.55 -8.40
CA GLU A 8 -23.65 13.33 -7.13
C GLU A 8 -24.00 11.92 -6.64
N MET A 9 -23.39 10.92 -7.27
CA MET A 9 -23.44 9.53 -6.83
C MET A 9 -22.64 9.45 -5.54
N LEU A 10 -23.39 9.48 -4.45
CA LEU A 10 -22.86 9.32 -3.10
C LEU A 10 -22.87 7.84 -2.73
N PHE A 11 -21.67 7.29 -2.60
CA PHE A 11 -21.43 5.90 -2.23
C PHE A 11 -21.36 5.75 -0.71
N SER A 12 -22.14 4.80 -0.19
CA SER A 12 -22.05 4.37 1.20
C SER A 12 -20.72 3.67 1.49
N VAL A 13 -20.34 3.60 2.76
CA VAL A 13 -19.18 2.81 3.23
C VAL A 13 -19.20 1.37 2.68
N GLY A 14 -20.38 0.74 2.62
CA GLY A 14 -20.52 -0.64 2.11
C GLY A 14 -20.19 -0.75 0.62
N GLU A 15 -20.69 0.18 -0.19
CA GLU A 15 -20.43 0.21 -1.64
C GLU A 15 -18.97 0.52 -1.92
N VAL A 16 -18.38 1.47 -1.19
CA VAL A 16 -16.94 1.79 -1.31
C VAL A 16 -16.09 0.56 -1.00
N CYS A 17 -16.38 -0.17 0.08
CA CYS A 17 -15.67 -1.39 0.43
C CYS A 17 -15.82 -2.48 -0.65
N LYS A 18 -17.03 -2.65 -1.20
CA LYS A 18 -17.30 -3.63 -2.26
C LYS A 18 -16.55 -3.30 -3.56
N GLN A 19 -16.48 -2.03 -3.94
CA GLN A 19 -15.81 -1.61 -5.19
C GLN A 19 -14.29 -1.59 -5.08
N THR A 20 -13.75 -1.25 -3.91
CA THR A 20 -12.29 -1.08 -3.73
C THR A 20 -11.60 -2.27 -3.07
N GLY A 21 -12.38 -3.21 -2.52
CA GLY A 21 -11.88 -4.41 -1.85
C GLY A 21 -11.27 -4.13 -0.46
N ILE A 22 -11.38 -2.92 0.07
CA ILE A 22 -10.85 -2.58 1.39
C ILE A 22 -11.87 -2.86 2.49
N THR A 23 -11.37 -3.06 3.70
CA THR A 23 -12.23 -3.22 4.87
C THR A 23 -12.79 -1.87 5.34
N ARG A 24 -13.94 -1.90 6.02
CA ARG A 24 -14.48 -0.71 6.72
C ARG A 24 -13.46 -0.12 7.70
N LYS A 25 -12.69 -0.98 8.39
CA LYS A 25 -11.63 -0.56 9.31
C LYS A 25 -10.57 0.28 8.61
N THR A 26 -10.14 -0.12 7.41
CA THR A 26 -9.18 0.64 6.59
C THR A 26 -9.76 1.99 6.18
N LEU A 27 -11.00 2.01 5.70
CA LEU A 27 -11.68 3.24 5.30
C LEU A 27 -11.82 4.23 6.48
N PHE A 28 -12.26 3.75 7.64
CA PHE A 28 -12.36 4.57 8.86
C PHE A 28 -11.02 5.02 9.40
N TYR A 29 -9.98 4.21 9.23
CA TYR A 29 -8.63 4.61 9.59
C TYR A 29 -8.18 5.81 8.74
N TYR A 30 -8.37 5.78 7.42
CA TYR A 30 -8.03 6.90 6.53
C TYR A 30 -8.82 8.17 6.83
N ASP A 31 -10.09 8.03 7.22
CA ASP A 31 -10.91 9.14 7.69
C ASP A 31 -10.43 9.69 9.04
N LYS A 32 -10.11 8.83 10.01
CA LYS A 32 -9.58 9.24 11.32
C LYS A 32 -8.29 10.05 11.21
N ILE A 33 -7.39 9.64 10.31
CA ILE A 33 -6.14 10.39 10.07
C ILE A 33 -6.34 11.56 9.10
N GLY A 34 -7.55 11.77 8.57
CA GLY A 34 -7.85 12.84 7.62
C GLY A 34 -7.19 12.68 6.25
N LEU A 35 -6.79 11.47 5.88
CA LEU A 35 -6.23 11.15 4.56
C LEU A 35 -7.33 11.02 3.50
N LEU A 36 -8.52 10.56 3.88
CA LEU A 36 -9.71 10.52 3.03
C LEU A 36 -10.89 11.02 3.84
N LYS A 37 -11.57 12.08 3.40
CA LYS A 37 -12.72 12.64 4.12
C LYS A 37 -14.02 12.26 3.40
N PRO A 38 -15.07 11.86 4.12
CA PRO A 38 -16.39 11.65 3.52
C PRO A 38 -16.98 13.01 3.12
N THR A 39 -17.76 13.00 2.03
CA THR A 39 -18.50 14.15 1.52
C THR A 39 -19.65 14.51 2.48
N GLU A 40 -20.38 13.51 2.96
CA GLU A 40 -21.39 13.70 4.01
C GLU A 40 -20.89 13.18 5.35
N ARG A 41 -20.82 14.09 6.32
CA ARG A 41 -20.46 13.78 7.70
C ARG A 41 -21.71 13.57 8.55
N THR A 42 -21.89 12.34 9.00
CA THR A 42 -22.97 11.96 9.91
C THR A 42 -22.43 11.64 11.29
N ARG A 43 -23.27 11.74 12.33
CA ARG A 43 -22.91 11.38 13.71
C ARG A 43 -22.48 9.91 13.85
N THR A 44 -23.03 9.03 13.01
CA THR A 44 -22.71 7.60 12.98
C THR A 44 -21.83 7.28 11.78
N GLN A 45 -20.77 6.48 11.99
CA GLN A 45 -19.84 6.04 10.94
C GLN A 45 -20.53 5.29 9.79
N GLN A 46 -21.67 4.65 10.06
CA GLN A 46 -22.44 3.85 9.09
C GLN A 46 -23.11 4.70 7.99
N PHE A 47 -23.41 5.97 8.28
CA PHE A 47 -24.09 6.86 7.33
C PHE A 47 -23.12 7.77 6.56
N LYS A 48 -21.81 7.57 6.70
CA LYS A 48 -20.81 8.30 5.92
C LYS A 48 -20.93 7.97 4.45
N ARG A 49 -20.93 9.01 3.62
CA ARG A 49 -20.98 8.89 2.16
C ARG A 49 -19.78 9.55 1.49
N TYR A 50 -19.39 9.01 0.35
CA TYR A 50 -18.28 9.47 -0.47
C TYR A 50 -18.80 9.76 -1.87
N ASP A 51 -18.46 10.92 -2.42
CA ASP A 51 -18.71 11.20 -3.83
C ASP A 51 -17.68 10.50 -4.74
N SER A 52 -17.83 10.73 -6.04
CA SER A 52 -16.87 10.25 -7.05
C SER A 52 -15.44 10.75 -6.83
N GLY A 53 -15.24 11.98 -6.35
CA GLY A 53 -13.91 12.53 -6.05
C GLY A 53 -13.26 11.83 -4.85
N GLY A 54 -14.04 11.48 -3.83
CA GLY A 54 -13.62 10.65 -2.70
C GLY A 54 -13.18 9.26 -3.16
N LEU A 55 -13.93 8.64 -4.08
CA LEU A 55 -13.53 7.36 -4.67
C LEU A 55 -12.23 7.46 -5.47
N ASP A 56 -12.07 8.49 -6.31
CA ASP A 56 -10.86 8.68 -7.10
C ASP A 56 -9.63 8.93 -6.21
N ARG A 57 -9.81 9.70 -5.13
CA ARG A 57 -8.78 9.89 -4.11
C ARG A 57 -8.44 8.57 -3.41
N LEU A 58 -9.43 7.77 -3.04
CA LEU A 58 -9.20 6.47 -2.43
C LEU A 58 -8.43 5.53 -3.36
N ARG A 59 -8.77 5.48 -4.64
CA ARG A 59 -8.02 4.69 -5.63
C ARG A 59 -6.55 5.07 -5.68
N LYS A 60 -6.22 6.36 -5.71
CA LYS A 60 -4.83 6.85 -5.66
C LYS A 60 -4.11 6.46 -4.36
N ILE A 61 -4.78 6.59 -3.21
CA ILE A 61 -4.22 6.14 -1.92
C ILE A 61 -3.84 4.66 -2.00
N LEU A 62 -4.73 3.82 -2.55
CA LEU A 62 -4.49 2.38 -2.65
C LEU A 62 -3.37 2.04 -3.64
N GLU A 63 -3.30 2.75 -4.76
CA GLU A 63 -2.21 2.61 -5.73
C GLU A 63 -0.85 2.92 -5.09
N TYR A 64 -0.71 4.06 -4.41
CA TYR A 64 0.54 4.40 -3.73
C TYR A 64 0.88 3.45 -2.57
N ARG A 65 -0.12 2.99 -1.81
CA ARG A 65 0.10 1.97 -0.77
C ARG A 65 0.62 0.66 -1.37
N LYS A 66 0.07 0.22 -2.50
CA LYS A 66 0.55 -0.96 -3.23
C LYS A 66 1.97 -0.77 -3.77
N ALA A 67 2.32 0.45 -4.18
CA ALA A 67 3.67 0.81 -4.60
C ALA A 67 4.70 0.96 -3.46
N GLY A 68 4.30 0.70 -2.21
CA GLY A 68 5.21 0.72 -1.06
C GLY A 68 5.40 2.08 -0.38
N LEU A 69 4.61 3.10 -0.76
CA LEU A 69 4.67 4.40 -0.11
C LEU A 69 4.01 4.35 1.27
N ASN A 70 4.60 5.10 2.21
CA ASN A 70 4.03 5.27 3.53
C ASN A 70 2.93 6.36 3.52
N ILE A 71 2.17 6.45 4.60
CA ILE A 71 1.03 7.36 4.71
C ILE A 71 1.44 8.83 4.63
N ALA A 72 2.61 9.20 5.17
CA ALA A 72 3.10 10.57 5.13
C ALA A 72 3.43 10.98 3.68
N GLU A 73 4.13 10.12 2.95
CA GLU A 73 4.44 10.34 1.53
C GLU A 73 3.18 10.45 0.68
N ILE A 74 2.20 9.58 0.91
CA ILE A 74 0.91 9.64 0.22
C ILE A 74 0.19 10.96 0.52
N ARG A 75 0.22 11.42 1.77
CA ARG A 75 -0.35 12.72 2.13
C ARG A 75 0.33 13.83 1.35
N HIS A 76 1.66 13.88 1.34
CA HIS A 76 2.40 14.89 0.57
C HIS A 76 2.02 14.84 -0.92
N LEU A 77 1.95 13.66 -1.52
CA LEU A 77 1.59 13.53 -2.94
C LEU A 77 0.15 13.95 -3.27
N LEU A 78 -0.77 13.90 -2.32
CA LEU A 78 -2.19 14.16 -2.54
C LEU A 78 -2.66 15.53 -2.06
N ASP A 79 -2.05 16.08 -1.01
CA ASP A 79 -2.53 17.29 -0.33
C ASP A 79 -1.64 18.51 -0.55
N ASP A 80 -0.38 18.32 -0.96
CA ASP A 80 0.59 19.39 -1.16
C ASP A 80 0.78 19.67 -2.67
N PRO A 81 0.33 20.83 -3.18
CA PRO A 81 0.47 21.19 -4.59
C PRO A 81 1.93 21.43 -5.00
N ASP A 82 2.77 21.82 -4.05
CA ASP A 82 4.19 22.16 -4.26
C ASP A 82 5.11 20.95 -4.01
N ALA A 83 4.53 19.79 -3.70
CA ALA A 83 5.29 18.57 -3.48
C ALA A 83 6.11 18.20 -4.73
N ASP A 84 7.42 18.01 -4.52
CA ASP A 84 8.29 17.39 -5.51
C ASP A 84 7.97 15.88 -5.62
N ARG A 85 6.98 15.58 -6.46
CA ARG A 85 6.43 14.24 -6.65
C ARG A 85 7.49 13.25 -7.11
N LEU A 86 8.35 13.66 -8.04
CA LEU A 86 9.40 12.80 -8.59
C LEU A 86 10.41 12.44 -7.50
N ARG A 87 10.82 13.40 -6.67
CA ARG A 87 11.73 13.13 -5.56
C ARG A 87 11.15 12.15 -4.55
N ILE A 88 9.86 12.28 -4.20
CA ILE A 88 9.19 11.35 -3.28
C ILE A 88 9.16 9.93 -3.88
N LEU A 89 8.74 9.79 -5.13
CA LEU A 89 8.64 8.49 -5.80
C LEU A 89 10.02 7.84 -6.00
N ASN A 90 11.02 8.61 -6.41
CA ASN A 90 12.39 8.12 -6.55
C ASN A 90 12.97 7.71 -5.19
N GLY A 91 12.72 8.48 -4.13
CA GLY A 91 13.13 8.11 -2.78
C GLY A 91 12.51 6.79 -2.30
N ALA A 92 11.22 6.58 -2.57
CA ALA A 92 10.56 5.31 -2.28
C ALA A 92 11.15 4.15 -3.09
N MET A 93 11.40 4.36 -4.38
CA MET A 93 12.03 3.37 -5.26
C MET A 93 13.43 2.99 -4.78
N GLN A 94 14.26 3.95 -4.38
CA GLN A 94 15.60 3.68 -3.85
C GLN A 94 15.56 2.82 -2.58
N ARG A 95 14.66 3.13 -1.63
CA ARG A 95 14.50 2.30 -0.42
C ARG A 95 14.11 0.85 -0.76
N LEU A 96 13.26 0.64 -1.75
CA LEU A 96 12.90 -0.72 -2.20
C LEU A 96 14.08 -1.45 -2.86
N LEU A 97 14.91 -0.74 -3.61
CA LEU A 97 16.15 -1.30 -4.19
C LEU A 97 17.14 -1.70 -3.08
N ASP A 98 17.32 -0.86 -2.06
CA ASP A 98 18.19 -1.17 -0.93
C ASP A 98 17.68 -2.38 -0.15
N GLN A 99 16.36 -2.46 0.10
CA GLN A 99 15.73 -3.62 0.71
C GLN A 99 15.95 -4.89 -0.11
N LYS A 100 15.81 -4.81 -1.45
CA LYS A 100 16.07 -5.94 -2.34
C LYS A 100 17.52 -6.41 -2.24
N VAL A 101 18.48 -5.50 -2.15
CA VAL A 101 19.90 -5.86 -1.95
C VAL A 101 20.11 -6.59 -0.63
N GLY A 102 19.52 -6.11 0.47
CA GLY A 102 19.57 -6.75 1.78
C GLY A 102 18.97 -8.16 1.76
N ILE A 103 17.76 -8.32 1.24
CA ILE A 103 17.08 -9.62 1.11
C ILE A 103 17.92 -10.60 0.28
N ASN A 104 18.51 -10.15 -0.84
CA ASN A 104 19.37 -11.00 -1.65
C ASN A 104 20.63 -11.47 -0.89
N GLN A 105 21.16 -10.64 0.02
CA GLN A 105 22.28 -11.05 0.86
C GLN A 105 21.84 -12.08 1.90
N GLU A 106 20.68 -11.89 2.52
CA GLU A 106 20.11 -12.85 3.47
C GLU A 106 19.86 -14.21 2.80
N ILE A 107 19.31 -14.23 1.58
CA ILE A 107 19.12 -15.44 0.78
C ILE A 107 20.46 -16.15 0.55
N ARG A 108 21.51 -15.42 0.12
CA ARG A 108 22.85 -16.01 -0.09
C ARG A 108 23.43 -16.62 1.18
N ASN A 109 23.24 -15.95 2.33
CA ASN A 109 23.71 -16.48 3.62
C ASN A 109 22.98 -17.79 3.96
N LEU A 110 21.66 -17.85 3.77
CA LEU A 110 20.87 -19.06 3.98
C LEU A 110 21.28 -20.20 3.04
N GLU A 111 21.56 -19.92 1.77
CA GLU A 111 22.03 -20.91 0.80
C GLU A 111 23.38 -21.53 1.22
N ALA A 112 24.28 -20.73 1.79
CA ALA A 112 25.56 -21.22 2.31
C ALA A 112 25.36 -22.18 3.48
N LEU A 113 24.53 -21.81 4.46
CA LEU A 113 24.19 -22.66 5.61
C LEU A 113 23.53 -23.98 5.17
N VAL A 114 22.59 -23.93 4.22
CA VAL A 114 21.94 -25.14 3.67
C VAL A 114 22.94 -26.05 2.97
N ARG A 115 23.98 -25.50 2.32
CA ARG A 115 25.03 -26.30 1.67
C ARG A 115 25.92 -27.00 2.71
N GLU A 116 26.32 -26.30 3.76
CA GLU A 116 27.13 -26.85 4.85
C GLU A 116 26.43 -28.06 5.50
N GLU A 117 25.15 -27.91 5.85
CA GLU A 117 24.33 -29.00 6.41
C GLU A 117 24.22 -30.21 5.46
N LYS A 118 24.06 -29.98 4.15
CA LYS A 118 24.04 -31.05 3.15
C LYS A 118 25.38 -31.79 3.05
N THR A 119 26.50 -31.09 3.23
CA THR A 119 27.83 -31.73 3.21
C THR A 119 28.12 -32.55 4.46
N LEU A 120 27.49 -32.21 5.59
CA LEU A 120 27.58 -32.95 6.86
C LEU A 120 26.71 -34.23 6.87
N THR A 121 25.67 -34.28 6.04
CA THR A 121 24.70 -35.38 6.00
C THR A 121 24.99 -36.45 4.94
N VAL A 122 25.96 -36.23 4.03
CA VAL A 122 26.46 -37.28 3.13
C VAL A 122 27.56 -38.05 3.86
N PRO A 123 27.37 -39.34 4.22
CA PRO A 123 28.40 -40.11 4.90
C PRO A 123 29.59 -40.24 3.95
N ARG A 124 30.80 -39.83 4.40
CA ARG A 124 32.04 -40.30 3.79
C ARG A 124 31.98 -41.82 3.85
N GLY A 125 31.96 -42.46 2.68
CA GLY A 125 31.89 -43.91 2.57
C GLY A 125 32.84 -44.56 3.55
N THR A 126 32.32 -45.49 4.35
CA THR A 126 33.12 -46.51 4.99
C THR A 126 33.79 -47.29 3.85
N VAL A 127 35.02 -46.92 3.54
CA VAL A 127 35.95 -47.81 2.87
C VAL A 127 36.33 -48.83 3.94
N THR A 128 35.70 -50.00 3.89
CA THR A 128 36.22 -51.19 4.55
C THR A 128 36.42 -52.22 3.45
N GLU A 129 37.69 -52.65 3.40
CA GLU A 129 38.35 -53.62 2.53
C GLU A 129 37.60 -54.93 2.31
#